data_AF-A0A7S8HFM6-F1
#
_entry.id   AF-A0A7S8HFM6-F1
#
_cell.length_a   1.000
_cell.length_b   1.000
_cell.length_c   1.000
_cell.angle_alpha   90.00
_cell.angle_beta   90.00
_cell.angle_gamma   90.00
#
_symmetry.space_group_name_H-M   'P 1'
#
loop_
_entity.id
_entity.type
_entity.pdbx_description
1 polymer ?
#
loop_
_entity_poly.entity_id
_entity_poly.type
_entity_poly.pdbx_seq_one_letter_code
_entity_poly.pdbx_strand_id
1 'polypeptide(L)'
;MLARLFKVNGFKVTLVNVTSFVECFMYDTNKEVWEGFQKNIFIGVGKKVLPAILVVLYYLTIYLLPFFLIIPYIQTGYSPYLMPILLVFLTRLSIAMATRESMWNTILFPIASISFSLLMFSAIYKDKRQRGYTWKGRTYS
;
A
#
# COMPACT_ATOMS: atom_id res chain seq x y z
N MET A 1 -3.12 6.28 21.52
CA MET A 1 -3.19 7.15 22.73
C MET A 1 -2.06 6.85 23.72
N LEU A 2 -1.73 5.58 24.01
CA LEU A 2 -0.69 5.21 24.99
C LEU A 2 0.71 5.75 24.69
N ALA A 3 1.22 5.58 23.45
CA ALA A 3 2.55 6.08 23.08
C ALA A 3 2.67 7.62 23.21
N ARG A 4 1.57 8.36 23.00
CA ARG A 4 1.53 9.81 23.20
C ARG A 4 1.65 10.15 24.68
N LEU A 5 0.95 9.41 25.54
CA LEU A 5 1.01 9.58 27.00
C LEU A 5 2.44 9.35 27.52
N PHE A 6 3.13 8.31 27.04
CA PHE A 6 4.51 8.02 27.41
C PHE A 6 5.45 9.19 27.05
N LYS A 7 5.34 9.74 25.84
CA LYS A 7 6.14 10.91 25.43
C LYS A 7 5.87 12.15 26.29
N VAL A 8 4.61 12.44 26.61
CA VAL A 8 4.23 13.59 27.45
C VAL A 8 4.80 13.45 28.87
N ASN A 9 4.93 12.21 29.37
CA ASN A 9 5.53 11.92 30.67
C ASN A 9 7.06 11.72 30.62
N GLY A 10 7.73 12.13 29.54
CA GLY A 10 9.20 12.09 29.43
C GLY A 10 9.80 10.72 29.13
N PHE A 11 8.99 9.68 28.90
CA PHE A 11 9.48 8.36 28.53
C PHE A 11 9.94 8.32 27.07
N LYS A 12 11.00 7.57 26.80
CA LYS A 12 11.48 7.28 25.44
C LYS A 12 10.58 6.22 24.79
N VAL A 13 10.09 6.52 23.59
CA VAL A 13 9.35 5.58 22.75
C VAL A 13 10.15 5.33 21.49
N THR A 14 10.41 4.06 21.17
CA THR A 14 11.14 3.66 19.97
C THR A 14 10.31 2.66 19.16
N LEU A 15 10.43 2.72 17.84
CA LEU A 15 9.87 1.72 16.94
C LEU A 15 10.91 0.64 16.71
N VAL A 16 10.60 -0.59 17.12
CA VAL A 16 11.48 -1.75 16.95
C VAL A 16 10.87 -2.68 15.90
N ASN A 17 11.68 -3.15 14.96
CA ASN A 17 11.27 -4.21 14.06
C ASN A 17 11.34 -5.56 14.80
N VAL A 18 10.18 -6.10 15.16
CA VAL A 18 10.04 -7.39 15.87
C VAL A 18 9.49 -8.49 14.97
N THR A 19 9.52 -8.31 13.64
CA THR A 19 8.92 -9.24 12.65
C THR A 19 9.45 -10.67 12.79
N SER A 20 10.67 -10.87 13.30
CA SER A 20 11.25 -12.19 13.54
C SER A 20 10.75 -12.90 14.81
N PHE A 21 10.02 -12.20 15.69
CA PHE A 21 9.66 -12.70 17.02
C PHE A 21 8.17 -12.92 17.21
N VAL A 22 7.33 -12.30 16.37
CA VAL A 22 5.87 -12.32 16.53
C VAL A 22 5.17 -12.47 15.19
N GLU A 23 4.06 -13.20 15.19
CA GLU A 23 3.12 -13.25 14.08
C GLU A 23 1.80 -12.57 14.51
N CYS A 24 1.17 -11.84 13.58
CA CYS A 24 -0.08 -11.15 13.84
C CYS A 24 -1.12 -11.52 12.79
N PHE A 25 -2.19 -12.17 13.24
CA PHE A 25 -3.35 -12.47 12.42
C PHE A 25 -4.44 -11.42 12.68
N MET A 26 -4.74 -10.58 11.69
CA MET A 26 -5.66 -9.44 11.86
C MET A 26 -7.05 -9.63 11.24
N TYR A 27 -7.14 -10.39 10.15
CA TYR A 27 -8.32 -10.46 9.28
C TYR A 27 -8.57 -11.88 8.79
N ASP A 28 -9.83 -12.31 8.84
CA ASP A 28 -10.25 -13.64 8.38
C ASP A 28 -10.67 -13.64 6.90
N THR A 29 -11.13 -12.49 6.37
CA THR A 29 -11.67 -12.41 5.01
C THR A 29 -11.14 -11.21 4.22
N ASN A 30 -11.12 -11.33 2.89
CA ASN A 30 -10.75 -10.24 1.99
C ASN A 30 -11.62 -8.98 2.17
N LYS A 31 -12.89 -9.16 2.57
CA LYS A 31 -13.79 -8.04 2.87
C LYS A 31 -13.31 -7.25 4.09
N GLU A 32 -12.92 -7.94 5.16
CA GLU A 32 -12.38 -7.29 6.35
C GLU A 32 -11.05 -6.60 6.08
N VAL A 33 -10.19 -7.19 5.24
CA VAL A 33 -8.96 -6.55 4.76
C VAL A 33 -9.31 -5.24 4.05
N TRP A 34 -10.23 -5.28 3.09
CA TRP A 34 -10.63 -4.09 2.33
C TRP A 34 -11.15 -2.98 3.24
N GLU A 35 -12.12 -3.29 4.12
CA GLU A 35 -12.68 -2.32 5.06
C GLU A 35 -11.64 -1.79 6.06
N GLY A 36 -10.76 -2.67 6.53
CA GLY A 36 -9.67 -2.35 7.44
C GLY A 36 -8.62 -1.42 6.84
N PHE A 37 -8.26 -1.59 5.57
CA PHE A 37 -7.33 -0.70 4.87
C PHE A 37 -8.01 0.61 4.46
N GLN A 38 -9.26 0.56 3.99
CA GLN A 38 -10.01 1.74 3.53
C GLN A 38 -10.11 2.82 4.62
N LYS A 39 -10.22 2.43 5.91
CA LYS A 39 -10.28 3.38 7.03
C LYS A 39 -8.98 4.14 7.27
N ASN A 40 -7.84 3.53 6.96
CA ASN A 40 -6.52 4.04 7.34
C ASN A 40 -5.82 4.74 6.17
N ILE A 41 -6.04 4.27 4.94
CA ILE A 41 -5.26 4.70 3.78
C ILE A 41 -5.38 6.21 3.52
N PHE A 42 -6.59 6.76 3.59
CA PHE A 42 -6.83 8.18 3.31
C PHE A 42 -6.39 9.07 4.49
N ILE A 43 -6.50 8.56 5.72
CA ILE A 43 -5.95 9.21 6.91
C ILE A 43 -4.42 9.26 6.83
N GLY A 44 -3.78 8.21 6.31
CA GLY A 44 -2.33 8.13 6.13
C GLY A 44 -1.76 9.22 5.23
N VAL A 45 -2.54 9.71 4.25
CA VAL A 45 -2.19 10.85 3.39
C VAL A 45 -2.79 12.19 3.89
N GLY A 46 -3.19 12.24 5.16
CA GLY A 46 -3.69 13.44 5.83
C GLY A 46 -5.10 13.87 5.40
N LYS A 47 -5.91 12.95 4.86
CA LYS A 47 -7.26 13.23 4.31
C LYS A 47 -7.30 14.33 3.24
N LYS A 48 -6.21 14.52 2.50
CA LYS A 48 -6.14 15.50 1.40
C LYS A 48 -6.22 14.78 0.06
N VAL A 49 -7.15 15.22 -0.79
CA VAL A 49 -7.40 14.59 -2.09
C VAL A 49 -6.19 14.72 -3.02
N LEU A 50 -5.52 15.87 -3.06
CA LEU A 50 -4.38 16.08 -3.95
C LEU A 50 -3.21 15.12 -3.64
N PRO A 51 -2.69 15.02 -2.40
CA PRO A 51 -1.70 13.99 -2.04
C PRO A 51 -2.16 12.57 -2.35
N ALA A 52 -3.44 12.24 -2.10
CA ALA A 52 -3.97 10.92 -2.41
C ALA A 52 -3.88 10.60 -3.92
N ILE A 53 -4.27 11.55 -4.77
CA ILE A 53 -4.16 11.41 -6.23
C ILE A 53 -2.70 11.30 -6.66
N LEU A 54 -1.79 12.10 -6.11
CA LEU A 54 -0.36 12.02 -6.43
C LEU A 54 0.22 10.65 -6.08
N VAL A 55 -0.16 10.08 -4.93
CA VAL A 55 0.24 8.72 -4.55
C VAL A 55 -0.33 7.71 -5.55
N VAL A 56 -1.61 7.80 -5.91
CA VAL A 56 -2.19 6.89 -6.90
C VAL A 56 -1.47 6.99 -8.24
N LEU A 57 -1.22 8.21 -8.73
CA LEU A 57 -0.49 8.44 -9.98
C LEU A 57 0.91 7.85 -9.92
N TYR A 58 1.64 8.07 -8.82
CA TYR A 58 2.95 7.46 -8.59
C TYR A 58 2.90 5.93 -8.70
N TYR A 59 1.91 5.29 -8.08
CA TYR A 59 1.77 3.83 -8.18
C TYR A 59 1.49 3.39 -9.62
N LEU A 60 0.58 4.07 -10.33
CA LEU A 60 0.26 3.71 -11.70
C LEU A 60 1.44 3.97 -12.66
N THR A 61 2.18 5.06 -12.49
CA THR A 61 3.28 5.41 -13.41
C THR A 61 4.55 4.63 -13.15
N ILE A 62 4.95 4.46 -11.89
CA ILE A 62 6.21 3.77 -11.57
C ILE A 62 6.03 2.25 -11.64
N TYR A 63 4.86 1.74 -11.24
CA TYR A 63 4.69 0.31 -11.04
C TYR A 63 3.79 -0.38 -12.06
N LEU A 64 2.95 0.35 -12.79
CA LEU A 64 2.09 -0.25 -13.83
C LEU A 64 2.52 0.15 -15.25
N LEU A 65 2.92 1.41 -15.47
CA LEU A 65 3.31 1.90 -16.79
C LEU A 65 4.43 1.09 -17.47
N PRO A 66 5.50 0.66 -16.76
CA PRO A 66 6.59 -0.11 -17.37
C PRO A 66 6.11 -1.39 -18.08
N PHE A 67 5.03 -2.01 -17.61
CA PHE A 67 4.49 -3.22 -18.21
C PHE A 67 3.90 -2.99 -19.60
N PHE A 68 3.46 -1.77 -19.92
CA PHE A 68 3.00 -1.45 -21.28
C PHE A 68 4.14 -1.38 -22.30
N LEU A 69 5.40 -1.26 -21.86
CA LEU A 69 6.58 -1.30 -22.73
C LEU A 69 6.84 -2.70 -23.31
N ILE A 70 6.15 -3.73 -22.83
CA ILE A 70 6.18 -5.08 -23.41
C ILE A 70 5.61 -5.05 -24.84
N ILE A 71 4.63 -4.19 -25.13
CA ILE A 71 3.99 -4.10 -26.45
C ILE A 71 5.00 -3.70 -27.55
N PRO A 72 5.71 -2.56 -27.45
CA PRO A 72 6.73 -2.20 -28.43
C PRO A 72 7.94 -3.14 -28.40
N TYR A 73 8.27 -3.77 -27.26
CA TYR A 73 9.30 -4.81 -27.20
C TYR A 73 8.96 -6.01 -28.10
N ILE A 74 7.73 -6.52 -28.06
CA ILE A 74 7.31 -7.64 -28.92
C ILE A 74 7.39 -7.27 -30.41
N GLN A 75 7.10 -6.01 -30.76
CA GLN A 75 7.11 -5.54 -32.14
C GLN A 75 8.52 -5.30 -32.69
N THR A 76 9.43 -4.81 -31.86
CA THR A 76 10.75 -4.31 -32.30
C THR A 76 11.91 -5.19 -31.87
N GLY A 77 11.73 -6.05 -30.86
CA GLY A 77 12.80 -6.78 -30.19
C GLY A 77 13.78 -5.91 -29.40
N TYR A 78 13.49 -4.61 -29.21
CA TYR A 78 14.44 -3.68 -28.61
C TYR A 78 14.54 -3.88 -27.09
N SER A 79 15.58 -4.60 -26.66
CA SER A 79 15.83 -5.01 -25.26
C SER A 79 15.75 -3.89 -24.21
N PRO A 80 16.16 -2.64 -24.47
CA PRO A 80 16.05 -1.56 -23.47
C PRO A 80 14.64 -1.30 -22.94
N TYR A 81 13.57 -1.69 -23.65
CA TYR A 81 12.20 -1.61 -23.13
C TYR A 81 11.95 -2.52 -21.91
N LEU A 82 12.77 -3.55 -21.69
CA LEU A 82 12.66 -4.43 -20.53
C LEU A 82 13.34 -3.85 -19.27
N MET A 83 14.24 -2.88 -19.42
CA MET A 83 15.03 -2.35 -18.31
C MET A 83 14.16 -1.73 -17.20
N PRO A 84 13.12 -0.92 -17.49
CA PRO A 84 12.25 -0.39 -16.44
C PRO A 84 11.49 -1.48 -15.67
N ILE A 85 11.05 -2.54 -16.36
CA ILE A 85 10.35 -3.68 -15.75
C ILE A 85 11.28 -4.41 -14.79
N LEU A 86 12.52 -4.67 -15.21
CA LEU A 86 13.55 -5.29 -14.37
C LEU A 86 13.79 -4.48 -13.09
N LEU A 87 13.91 -3.16 -13.21
CA LEU A 87 14.13 -2.28 -12.06
C LEU A 87 12.95 -2.30 -11.06
N VAL A 88 11.71 -2.35 -11.55
CA VAL A 88 10.53 -2.50 -10.68
C VAL A 88 10.58 -3.82 -9.91
N PHE A 89 10.94 -4.93 -10.56
CA PHE A 89 11.06 -6.21 -9.87
C PHE A 89 12.21 -6.24 -8.87
N LEU A 90 13.37 -5.66 -9.21
CA LEU A 90 14.52 -5.59 -8.30
C LEU A 90 14.22 -4.76 -7.06
N THR A 91 13.55 -3.61 -7.21
CA THR A 91 13.14 -2.78 -6.08
C THR A 91 12.13 -3.51 -5.20
N ARG A 92 11.12 -4.19 -5.78
CA ARG A 92 10.15 -4.98 -5.02
C ARG A 92 10.77 -6.17 -4.30
N LEU A 93 11.69 -6.87 -4.95
CA LEU A 93 12.45 -7.97 -4.35
C LEU A 93 13.28 -7.49 -3.15
N SER A 94 13.96 -6.35 -3.31
CA SER A 94 14.76 -5.74 -2.24
C SER A 94 13.89 -5.39 -1.02
N ILE A 95 12.71 -4.82 -1.26
CA ILE A 95 11.73 -4.53 -0.21
C ILE A 95 11.26 -5.82 0.46
N ALA A 96 10.87 -6.83 -0.32
CA ALA A 96 10.37 -8.10 0.22
C ALA A 96 11.41 -8.80 1.12
N MET A 97 12.69 -8.77 0.72
CA MET A 97 13.78 -9.31 1.55
C MET A 97 13.98 -8.49 2.84
N ALA A 98 13.93 -7.16 2.76
CA ALA A 98 14.08 -6.28 3.93
C ALA A 98 12.90 -6.39 4.91
N THR A 99 11.68 -6.59 4.41
CA THR A 99 10.45 -6.71 5.23
C THR A 99 10.10 -8.16 5.58
N ARG A 100 10.84 -9.14 5.05
CA ARG A 100 10.55 -10.58 5.15
C ARG A 100 9.14 -10.94 4.68
N GLU A 101 8.65 -10.22 3.67
CA GLU A 101 7.39 -10.52 3.02
C GLU A 101 7.50 -11.76 2.12
N SER A 102 6.36 -12.41 1.88
CA SER A 102 6.27 -13.51 0.92
C SER A 102 6.70 -13.07 -0.48
N MET A 103 7.55 -13.87 -1.14
CA MET A 103 8.01 -13.61 -2.51
C MET A 103 6.86 -13.54 -3.53
N TRP A 104 5.73 -14.19 -3.24
CA TRP A 104 4.51 -14.08 -4.05
C TRP A 104 4.03 -12.64 -4.19
N ASN A 105 4.24 -11.80 -3.18
CA ASN A 105 3.87 -10.38 -3.21
C ASN A 105 4.73 -9.55 -4.17
N THR A 106 5.90 -10.05 -4.57
CA THR A 106 6.74 -9.42 -5.60
C THR A 106 6.16 -9.67 -6.99
N ILE A 107 5.68 -10.90 -7.24
CA ILE A 107 5.07 -11.29 -8.51
C ILE A 107 3.69 -10.64 -8.68
N LEU A 108 2.86 -10.67 -7.64
CA LEU A 108 1.50 -10.14 -7.64
C LEU A 108 1.45 -8.61 -7.45
N PHE A 109 2.60 -7.95 -7.40
CA PHE A 109 2.69 -6.53 -7.14
C PHE A 109 1.93 -5.62 -8.13
N PRO A 110 1.83 -5.93 -9.45
CA PRO A 110 0.99 -5.15 -10.36
C PRO A 110 -0.48 -5.17 -9.94
N ILE A 111 -0.98 -6.34 -9.52
CA ILE A 111 -2.35 -6.52 -9.02
C ILE A 111 -2.52 -5.78 -7.69
N ALA A 112 -1.52 -5.84 -6.81
CA ALA A 112 -1.52 -5.11 -5.55
C ALA A 112 -1.56 -3.59 -5.76
N SER A 113 -0.82 -3.07 -6.76
CA SER A 113 -0.81 -1.65 -7.12
C SER A 113 -2.18 -1.17 -7.61
N ILE A 114 -2.82 -1.95 -8.49
CA ILE A 114 -4.19 -1.66 -8.96
C ILE A 114 -5.18 -1.68 -7.78
N SER A 115 -5.08 -2.71 -6.93
CA SER A 115 -5.94 -2.86 -5.75
C SER A 115 -5.76 -1.70 -4.78
N PHE A 116 -4.52 -1.25 -4.54
CA PHE A 116 -4.21 -0.08 -3.74
C PHE A 116 -4.82 1.20 -4.33
N SER A 117 -4.71 1.41 -5.64
CA SER A 117 -5.32 2.55 -6.33
C SER A 117 -6.84 2.56 -6.18
N LEU A 118 -7.49 1.42 -6.42
CA LEU A 118 -8.95 1.27 -6.25
C LEU A 118 -9.38 1.50 -4.80
N LEU A 119 -8.60 0.99 -3.84
CA LEU A 119 -8.88 1.14 -2.42
C LEU A 119 -8.73 2.60 -1.97
N MET A 120 -7.73 3.34 -2.47
CA MET A 120 -7.58 4.77 -2.23
C MET A 120 -8.77 5.56 -2.79
N PHE A 121 -9.20 5.30 -4.03
CA PHE A 121 -10.38 5.96 -4.61
C PHE A 121 -11.65 5.64 -3.82
N SER A 122 -11.83 4.39 -3.42
CA SER A 122 -12.93 3.96 -2.56
C SER A 122 -12.92 4.67 -1.20
N ALA A 123 -11.75 4.89 -0.60
CA ALA A 123 -11.61 5.61 0.66
C ALA A 123 -11.98 7.10 0.52
N ILE A 124 -11.49 7.77 -0.53
CA ILE A 124 -11.83 9.17 -0.84
C ILE A 124 -13.35 9.31 -1.03
N TYR A 125 -13.96 8.40 -1.79
CA TYR A 125 -15.40 8.40 -2.04
C TYR A 125 -16.22 8.22 -0.76
N LYS A 126 -15.80 7.30 0.12
CA LYS A 126 -16.49 7.02 1.39
C LYS A 126 -16.38 8.18 2.37
N ASP A 127 -15.20 8.80 2.50
CA ASP A 127 -14.98 9.98 3.35
C ASP A 127 -15.82 11.17 2.89
N LYS A 128 -15.87 11.44 1.57
CA LYS A 128 -16.73 12.49 0.99
C LYS A 128 -18.22 12.29 1.25
N ARG A 129 -18.68 11.03 1.40
CA ARG A 129 -20.07 10.71 1.74
C ARG A 129 -20.36 10.74 3.25
N GLN A 130 -19.40 11.14 4.09
CA GLN A 130 -19.49 11.12 5.56
C GLN A 130 -19.99 9.79 6.14
N ARG A 131 -19.80 8.69 5.40
CA ARG A 131 -20.12 7.36 5.89
C ARG A 131 -18.97 6.95 6.78
N GLY A 132 -19.15 7.14 8.09
CA GLY A 132 -18.19 6.72 9.11
C GLY A 132 -17.68 5.30 8.84
N TYR A 133 -16.43 5.05 9.19
CA TYR A 133 -15.81 3.74 8.96
C TYR A 133 -16.33 2.76 10.01
N THR A 134 -17.11 1.77 9.61
CA THR A 134 -17.44 0.61 10.44
C THR A 134 -16.27 -0.36 10.45
N TRP A 135 -15.68 -0.63 11.61
CA TRP A 135 -14.64 -1.64 11.78
C TRP A 135 -14.86 -2.42 13.08
N LYS A 136 -15.00 -3.74 13.00
CA LYS A 136 -15.31 -4.64 14.14
C LYS A 136 -16.47 -4.11 15.01
N GLY A 137 -17.56 -3.68 14.38
CA GLY A 137 -18.75 -3.17 15.06
C GLY A 137 -18.66 -1.74 15.60
N ARG A 138 -17.55 -1.02 15.41
CA ARG A 138 -17.38 0.38 15.83
C ARG A 138 -17.43 1.31 14.63
N THR A 139 -18.22 2.37 14.72
CA THR A 139 -18.26 3.47 13.74
C THR A 139 -17.26 4.55 14.11
N TYR A 140 -16.31 4.83 13.23
CA TYR A 140 -15.38 5.95 13.31
C TYR A 140 -15.88 7.07 12.39
N SER A 141 -16.53 8.08 12.97
CA SER A 141 -16.90 9.36 12.32
C SER A 141 -15.75 10.35 12.37
#